data_AF-A0A7Y3HBJ9-F1
#
_entry.id   AF-A0A7Y3HBJ9-F1
#
_cell.length_a   1.000
_cell.length_b   1.000
_cell.length_c   1.000
_cell.angle_alpha   90.00
_cell.angle_beta   90.00
_cell.angle_gamma   90.00
#
_symmetry.space_group_name_H-M   'P 1'
#
loop_
_entity.id
_entity.type
_entity.pdbx_description
1 polymer ?
#
loop_
_entity_poly.entity_id
_entity_poly.type
_entity_poly.pdbx_seq_one_letter_code
_entity_poly.pdbx_strand_id
1 'polypeptide(L)'
;MIHKRRLAGETLGIGMTSRGTRDRLVQRLRDHGIRDERVLGAIMQVPRHQFVDEALSSRAYEDTALPIGQSQTISQPWIVARMTEALLD
;
A
#
# COMPACT_ATOMS: atom_id res chain seq x y z
N MET A 1 20.73 -3.86 -11.14
CA MET A 1 21.04 -2.98 -9.99
C MET A 1 19.78 -2.22 -9.60
N ILE A 2 19.04 -2.72 -8.60
CA ILE A 2 17.87 -2.00 -8.07
C ILE A 2 18.40 -0.76 -7.36
N HIS A 3 18.11 0.42 -7.89
CA HIS A 3 18.52 1.67 -7.28
C HIS A 3 17.82 1.81 -5.92
N LYS A 4 18.59 1.77 -4.82
CA LYS A 4 18.11 2.17 -3.48
C LYS A 4 17.82 3.67 -3.51
N ARG A 5 16.66 4.05 -4.05
CA ARG A 5 16.13 5.42 -3.93
C ARG A 5 15.85 5.67 -2.45
N ARG A 6 16.43 6.73 -1.91
CA ARG A 6 16.29 7.14 -0.50
C ARG A 6 14.83 7.55 -0.26
N LEU A 7 14.03 6.67 0.36
CA LEU A 7 12.58 6.82 0.64
C LEU A 7 12.21 7.93 1.65
N ALA A 8 13.10 8.90 1.92
CA ALA A 8 12.91 9.82 3.03
C ALA A 8 12.31 11.18 2.63
N GLY A 9 12.52 11.64 1.39
CA GLY A 9 12.18 13.01 0.97
C GLY A 9 10.94 13.15 0.09
N GLU A 10 10.70 12.20 -0.83
CA GLU A 10 9.63 12.27 -1.85
C GLU A 10 8.34 11.54 -1.43
N THR A 11 8.29 11.01 -0.21
CA THR A 11 7.30 10.00 0.22
C THR A 11 6.07 10.61 0.90
N LEU A 12 6.10 11.93 1.15
CA LEU A 12 4.99 12.71 1.67
C LEU A 12 4.01 12.99 0.52
N GLY A 13 3.21 11.98 0.17
CA GLY A 13 2.16 12.14 -0.84
C GLY A 13 1.18 13.26 -0.46
N ILE A 14 0.48 13.79 -1.45
CA ILE A 14 -0.50 14.88 -1.30
C ILE A 14 -1.88 14.40 -1.73
N GLY A 15 -2.95 15.02 -1.21
CA GLY A 15 -4.32 14.64 -1.54
C GLY A 15 -4.59 13.15 -1.30
N MET A 16 -4.87 12.41 -2.38
CA MET A 16 -5.17 10.98 -2.33
C MET A 16 -3.97 10.08 -2.04
N THR A 17 -2.74 10.59 -2.07
CA THR A 17 -1.52 9.82 -1.69
C THR A 17 -0.98 10.19 -0.31
N SER A 18 -1.68 11.08 0.39
CA SER A 18 -1.32 11.62 1.71
C SER A 18 -1.31 10.59 2.83
N ARG A 19 -0.62 10.92 3.93
CA ARG A 19 -0.62 10.11 5.16
C ARG A 19 -2.04 9.83 5.65
N GLY A 20 -2.94 10.82 5.68
CA GLY A 20 -4.33 10.60 6.11
C GLY A 20 -5.12 9.62 5.24
N THR A 21 -4.80 9.52 3.94
CA THR A 21 -5.40 8.47 3.08
C THR A 21 -4.84 7.08 3.40
N ARG A 22 -3.55 6.97 3.75
CA ARG A 22 -2.95 5.71 4.20
C ARG A 22 -3.50 5.27 5.54
N ASP A 23 -3.67 6.20 6.47
CA ASP A 23 -4.25 5.92 7.80
C ASP A 23 -5.67 5.38 7.67
N ARG A 24 -6.48 5.94 6.76
CA ARG A 24 -7.83 5.42 6.44
C ARG A 24 -7.79 4.01 5.85
N LEU A 25 -6.82 3.71 4.97
CA LEU A 25 -6.64 2.35 4.48
C LEU A 25 -6.31 1.39 5.63
N VAL A 26 -5.32 1.74 6.45
CA VAL A 26 -4.88 0.93 7.60
C VAL A 26 -6.05 0.66 8.56
N GLN A 27 -6.86 1.68 8.86
CA GLN A 27 -8.03 1.49 9.71
C GLN A 27 -9.03 0.51 9.10
N ARG A 28 -9.34 0.62 7.80
CA ARG A 28 -10.21 -0.37 7.13
C ARG A 28 -9.63 -1.78 7.19
N LEU A 29 -8.33 -1.96 6.99
CA LEU A 29 -7.70 -3.28 7.07
C LEU A 29 -7.84 -3.88 8.47
N ARG A 30 -7.68 -3.04 9.51
CA ARG A 30 -7.92 -3.43 10.90
C ARG A 30 -9.38 -3.84 11.12
N ASP A 31 -10.32 -3.05 10.62
CA ASP A 31 -11.76 -3.34 10.70
C ASP A 31 -12.13 -4.65 9.97
N HIS A 32 -11.36 -5.04 8.95
CA HIS A 32 -11.52 -6.28 8.18
C HIS A 32 -10.63 -7.44 8.68
N GLY A 33 -10.17 -7.35 9.94
CA GLY A 33 -9.60 -8.49 10.65
C GLY A 33 -8.09 -8.69 10.53
N ILE A 34 -7.35 -7.73 9.96
CA ILE A 34 -5.88 -7.72 10.05
C ILE A 34 -5.48 -7.22 11.45
N ARG A 35 -4.74 -8.03 12.20
CA ARG A 35 -4.42 -7.81 13.62
C ARG A 35 -2.94 -7.56 13.87
N ASP A 36 -2.06 -8.03 12.98
CA ASP A 36 -0.62 -7.82 13.15
C ASP A 36 -0.21 -6.36 12.90
N GLU A 37 0.13 -5.64 13.97
CA GLU A 37 0.54 -4.22 13.91
C GLU A 37 1.86 -4.00 13.17
N ARG A 38 2.73 -5.02 13.04
CA ARG A 38 3.94 -4.93 12.20
C ARG A 38 3.54 -4.87 10.72
N VAL A 39 2.55 -5.68 10.31
CA VAL A 39 2.00 -5.67 8.95
C VAL A 39 1.31 -4.34 8.65
N LEU A 40 0.42 -3.88 9.56
CA LEU A 40 -0.27 -2.60 9.41
C LEU A 40 0.73 -1.42 9.35
N GLY A 41 1.75 -1.44 10.19
CA GLY A 41 2.84 -0.46 10.20
C GLY A 41 3.63 -0.44 8.89
N ALA A 42 3.89 -1.60 8.28
CA ALA A 42 4.56 -1.70 6.99
C ALA A 42 3.69 -1.13 5.86
N ILE A 43 2.40 -1.47 5.83
CA ILE A 43 1.44 -0.95 4.83
C ILE A 43 1.32 0.58 4.91
N MET A 44 1.35 1.16 6.12
CA MET A 44 1.34 2.61 6.31
C MET A 44 2.57 3.30 5.73
N GLN A 45 3.75 2.69 5.92
CA GLN A 45 5.04 3.29 5.60
C GLN A 45 5.41 3.15 4.12
N VAL A 46 5.08 2.02 3.48
CA VAL A 46 5.42 1.77 2.08
C VAL A 46 4.53 2.64 1.17
N PRO A 47 5.11 3.51 0.32
CA PRO A 47 4.34 4.38 -0.57
C PRO A 47 3.78 3.60 -1.76
N ARG A 48 2.70 2.84 -1.56
CA ARG A 48 2.05 2.01 -2.59
C ARG A 48 1.80 2.74 -3.93
N HIS A 49 1.50 4.03 -3.91
CA HIS A 49 1.32 4.85 -5.12
C HIS A 49 2.56 4.97 -6.02
N GLN A 50 3.77 4.66 -5.52
CA GLN A 50 5.00 4.60 -6.33
C GLN A 50 5.14 3.29 -7.13
N PHE A 51 4.24 2.33 -6.91
CA PHE A 51 4.26 1.01 -7.56
C PHE A 51 3.13 0.84 -8.60
N VAL A 52 2.46 1.94 -8.96
CA VAL A 52 1.42 1.99 -9.98
C VAL A 52 1.70 3.17 -10.92
N ASP A 53 1.09 3.15 -12.10
CA ASP A 53 1.16 4.30 -13.01
C ASP A 53 0.62 5.57 -12.35
N GLU A 54 1.20 6.72 -12.69
CA GLU A 54 0.83 8.02 -12.11
C GLU A 54 -0.67 8.33 -12.26
N ALA A 55 -1.26 7.93 -13.40
CA ALA A 55 -2.70 8.06 -13.67
C ALA A 55 -3.60 7.28 -12.69
N LEU A 56 -3.05 6.28 -12.00
CA LEU A 56 -3.75 5.44 -11.01
C LEU A 56 -3.35 5.79 -9.57
N SER A 57 -2.44 6.73 -9.37
CA SER A 57 -1.92 7.10 -8.04
C SER A 57 -3.01 7.51 -7.05
N SER A 58 -4.07 8.18 -7.53
CA SER A 58 -5.21 8.60 -6.72
C SER A 58 -6.04 7.42 -6.17
N ARG A 59 -5.94 6.25 -6.81
CA ARG A 59 -6.64 5.02 -6.45
C ARG A 59 -5.76 4.03 -5.69
N ALA A 60 -4.47 4.34 -5.51
CA ALA A 60 -3.47 3.41 -4.98
C ALA A 60 -3.82 2.85 -3.58
N TYR A 61 -4.64 3.56 -2.81
CA TYR A 61 -5.05 3.21 -1.45
C TYR A 61 -6.54 2.81 -1.35
N GLU A 62 -7.21 2.61 -2.47
CA GLU A 62 -8.45 1.83 -2.53
C GLU A 62 -8.14 0.36 -2.26
N ASP A 63 -9.06 -0.37 -1.61
CA ASP A 63 -8.90 -1.80 -1.40
C ASP A 63 -9.30 -2.58 -2.66
N THR A 64 -8.55 -2.36 -3.74
CA THR A 64 -8.78 -2.93 -5.06
C THR A 64 -7.46 -3.29 -5.74
N ALA A 65 -7.51 -4.23 -6.67
CA ALA A 65 -6.37 -4.56 -7.50
C ALA A 65 -6.22 -3.50 -8.59
N LEU A 66 -4.98 -3.14 -8.94
CA LEU A 66 -4.69 -2.15 -9.97
C LEU A 66 -3.75 -2.74 -11.02
N PRO A 67 -3.92 -2.41 -12.31
CA PRO A 67 -3.00 -2.84 -13.34
C PRO A 67 -1.63 -2.18 -13.15
N ILE A 68 -0.57 -2.91 -13.47
CA ILE A 68 0.83 -2.45 -13.43
C ILE A 68 1.58 -2.70 -14.76
N GLY A 69 0.81 -2.88 -15.84
CA GLY A 69 1.33 -3.23 -17.16
C GLY A 69 1.59 -4.73 -17.35
N GLN A 70 1.95 -5.12 -18.58
CA GLN A 70 2.26 -6.53 -18.95
C GLN A 70 1.17 -7.54 -18.56
N SER A 71 -0.10 -7.11 -18.63
CA SER A 71 -1.26 -7.91 -18.20
C SER A 71 -1.20 -8.38 -16.74
N GLN A 72 -0.43 -7.69 -15.90
CA GLN A 72 -0.31 -7.98 -14.47
C GLN A 72 -1.05 -6.93 -13.62
N THR A 73 -1.35 -7.32 -12.39
CA THR A 73 -1.95 -6.44 -11.39
C THR A 73 -1.15 -6.46 -10.10
N ILE A 74 -1.15 -5.33 -9.38
CA ILE A 74 -0.81 -5.32 -7.96
C ILE A 74 -2.05 -5.72 -7.17
N SER A 75 -1.89 -6.71 -6.29
CA SER A 75 -2.99 -7.27 -5.49
C SER A 75 -3.61 -6.24 -4.56
N GLN A 76 -4.87 -6.47 -4.17
CA GLN A 76 -5.61 -5.67 -3.20
C GLN A 76 -4.81 -5.51 -1.89
N PRO A 77 -4.80 -4.33 -1.25
CA PRO A 77 -4.20 -4.13 0.06
C PRO A 77 -4.57 -5.18 1.10
N TRP A 78 -5.84 -5.57 1.21
CA TRP A 78 -6.26 -6.60 2.18
C TRP A 78 -5.65 -7.97 1.90
N ILE A 79 -5.59 -8.39 0.63
CA ILE A 79 -4.97 -9.66 0.25
C ILE A 79 -3.48 -9.68 0.63
N VAL A 80 -2.75 -8.60 0.34
CA VAL A 80 -1.34 -8.47 0.71
C VAL A 80 -1.17 -8.51 2.23
N ALA A 81 -2.01 -7.80 2.97
CA ALA A 81 -1.98 -7.79 4.43
C ALA A 81 -2.23 -9.19 5.01
N ARG A 82 -3.28 -9.87 4.56
CA ARG A 82 -3.67 -11.19 5.05
C ARG A 82 -2.63 -12.27 4.73
N MET A 83 -2.09 -12.26 3.52
CA MET A 83 -1.02 -13.18 3.13
C MET A 83 0.25 -12.96 3.95
N THR A 84 0.59 -11.70 4.25
CA THR A 84 1.79 -11.37 5.03
C THR A 84 1.61 -11.76 6.49
N GLU A 85 0.45 -11.47 7.08
CA GLU A 85 0.11 -11.87 8.45
C GLU A 85 0.20 -13.39 8.64
N ALA A 86 -0.35 -14.17 7.72
CA ALA A 86 -0.33 -15.63 7.78
C ALA A 86 1.07 -16.26 7.72
N LEU A 87 2.11 -15.51 7.31
CA LEU A 87 3.51 -15.95 7.31
C LEU A 87 4.27 -15.57 8.59
N LEU A 88 3.67 -14.70 9.41
CA LEU A 88 4.25 -14.18 10.64
C LEU A 88 3.63 -14.79 11.91
N ASP A 89 2.54 -15.54 11.73
CA ASP A 89 1.96 -16.48 12.71
C ASP A 89 2.91 -17.67 12.95
#